data_AF-A0A6A6L0W7-F1
#
_entry.id   AF-A0A6A6L0W7-F1
#
_cell.length_a   1.000
_cell.length_b   1.000
_cell.length_c   1.000
_cell.angle_alpha   90.00
_cell.angle_beta   90.00
_cell.angle_gamma   90.00
#
_symmetry.space_group_name_H-M   'P 1'
#
loop_
_entity.id
_entity.type
_entity.pdbx_description
1 polymer ?
#
loop_
_entity_poly.entity_id
_entity_poly.type
_entity_poly.pdbx_seq_one_letter_code
_entity_poly.pdbx_strand_id
1 'polypeptide(L)'
;MYTTSYENRDAPLMKKMLEHLEPLFVKNNVTLALWGHVHRYERFCPVNNFTCGSTWKRYPVHVVIGMAGQDWQSIWKPRPDHPDMPVFPQPERSMYRGGEFGYARLVATKEKLTLSYVGNHDGEVHDMVEILASGQVHSGMMVLAMLLEPGLKWWWTPHSQRRKMPPKATGFS
;
A
#
# COMPACT_ATOMS: atom_id res chain seq x y z
N MET A 1 -12.10 -3.66 7.46
CA MET A 1 -11.08 -2.76 6.88
C MET A 1 -9.72 -3.17 7.40
N TYR A 2 -8.72 -3.32 6.52
CA TYR A 2 -7.33 -3.47 6.93
C TYR A 2 -6.64 -2.11 6.90
N THR A 3 -5.84 -1.80 7.92
CA THR A 3 -4.95 -0.64 7.95
C THR A 3 -3.78 -0.94 8.89
N THR A 4 -2.63 -0.30 8.66
CA THR A 4 -1.52 -0.23 9.63
C THR A 4 -1.47 1.08 10.41
N SER A 5 -2.51 1.93 10.29
CA SER A 5 -2.71 3.09 11.17
C SER A 5 -2.80 2.66 12.63
N TYR A 6 -2.18 3.44 13.51
CA TYR A 6 -2.12 3.19 14.94
C TYR A 6 -3.16 4.01 15.68
N GLU A 7 -4.43 3.71 15.43
CA GLU A 7 -5.57 4.35 16.10
C GLU A 7 -6.35 3.32 16.92
N ASN A 8 -6.30 3.44 18.25
CA ASN A 8 -6.95 2.49 19.15
C ASN A 8 -8.47 2.65 19.16
N ARG A 9 -8.99 3.85 18.86
CA ARG A 9 -10.43 4.11 18.83
C ARG A 9 -11.14 3.33 17.72
N ASP A 10 -10.45 3.05 16.63
CA ASP A 10 -11.01 2.34 15.46
C ASP A 10 -10.97 0.81 15.61
N ALA A 11 -10.11 0.29 16.49
CA ALA A 11 -9.85 -1.14 16.61
C ALA A 11 -11.12 -1.99 16.87
N PRO A 12 -12.09 -1.59 17.73
CA PRO A 12 -13.32 -2.34 17.93
C PRO A 12 -14.18 -2.43 16.66
N LEU A 13 -14.33 -1.31 15.94
CA LEU A 13 -15.10 -1.26 14.69
C LEU A 13 -14.42 -2.08 13.60
N MET A 14 -13.11 -1.91 13.43
CA MET A 14 -12.32 -2.71 12.48
C MET A 14 -12.48 -4.21 12.73
N LYS A 15 -12.40 -4.63 13.99
CA LYS A 15 -12.60 -6.03 14.38
C LYS A 15 -13.99 -6.52 13.98
N LYS A 16 -15.04 -5.75 14.23
CA LYS A 16 -16.41 -6.09 13.79
C LYS A 16 -16.55 -6.18 12.28
N MET A 17 -15.92 -5.28 11.54
CA MET A 17 -15.92 -5.34 10.07
C MET A 17 -15.22 -6.59 9.55
N LEU A 18 -14.08 -6.99 10.14
CA LEU A 18 -13.39 -8.23 9.76
C LEU A 18 -14.25 -9.45 10.10
N GLU A 19 -14.80 -9.52 11.32
CA GLU A 19 -15.65 -10.64 11.76
C GLU A 19 -16.88 -10.86 10.86
N HIS A 20 -17.51 -9.79 10.39
CA HIS A 20 -18.81 -9.89 9.72
C HIS A 20 -18.79 -9.64 8.21
N LEU A 21 -17.84 -8.87 7.68
CA LEU A 21 -17.78 -8.54 6.25
C LEU A 21 -16.75 -9.39 5.49
N GLU A 22 -15.61 -9.71 6.09
CA GLU A 22 -14.56 -10.50 5.41
C GLU A 22 -15.08 -11.87 4.92
N PRO A 23 -15.86 -12.64 5.72
CA PRO A 23 -16.42 -13.90 5.23
C PRO A 23 -17.35 -13.71 4.02
N LEU A 24 -18.07 -12.59 3.97
CA LEU A 24 -18.95 -12.26 2.83
C LEU A 24 -18.13 -11.90 1.59
N PHE A 25 -17.05 -11.14 1.74
CA PHE A 25 -16.17 -10.81 0.62
C PHE A 25 -15.51 -12.05 0.01
N VAL A 26 -15.01 -12.94 0.86
CA VAL A 26 -14.42 -14.21 0.42
C VAL A 26 -15.48 -15.11 -0.25
N LYS A 27 -16.65 -15.27 0.38
CA LYS A 27 -17.73 -16.12 -0.16
C LYS A 27 -18.24 -15.63 -1.53
N ASN A 28 -18.32 -14.31 -1.72
CA ASN A 28 -18.84 -13.71 -2.95
C ASN A 28 -17.75 -13.35 -3.97
N ASN A 29 -16.51 -13.82 -3.79
CA ASN A 29 -15.38 -13.56 -4.67
C ASN A 29 -15.16 -12.06 -4.96
N VAL A 30 -15.31 -11.22 -3.94
CA VAL A 30 -14.98 -9.80 -4.06
C VAL A 30 -13.49 -9.67 -4.37
N THR A 31 -13.16 -8.99 -5.46
CA THR A 31 -11.77 -8.83 -5.93
C THR A 31 -11.06 -7.66 -5.26
N LEU A 32 -11.78 -6.57 -5.00
CA LEU A 32 -11.24 -5.32 -4.50
C LEU A 32 -12.20 -4.69 -3.48
N ALA A 33 -11.67 -4.31 -2.31
CA ALA A 33 -12.39 -3.59 -1.28
C ALA A 33 -11.70 -2.26 -0.99
N LEU A 34 -12.39 -1.16 -1.26
CA LEU A 34 -11.90 0.21 -1.08
C LEU A 34 -12.41 0.79 0.25
N TRP A 35 -11.53 1.46 0.99
CA TRP A 35 -11.83 2.03 2.30
C TRP A 35 -11.39 3.49 2.38
N GLY A 36 -12.19 4.32 3.04
CA GLY A 36 -11.79 5.67 3.45
C GLY A 36 -11.31 5.69 4.90
N HIS A 37 -11.73 6.72 5.65
CA HIS A 37 -11.52 6.91 7.09
C HIS A 37 -10.06 7.20 7.49
N VAL A 38 -9.13 6.33 7.13
CA VAL A 38 -7.70 6.58 7.32
C VAL A 38 -7.20 7.49 6.21
N HIS A 39 -6.74 8.69 6.56
CA HIS A 39 -6.30 9.75 5.63
C HIS A 39 -4.93 9.49 5.01
N ARG A 40 -4.76 8.32 4.42
CA ARG A 40 -3.55 7.84 3.76
C ARG A 40 -3.94 6.95 2.58
N TYR A 41 -2.96 6.64 1.75
CA TYR A 41 -3.06 5.53 0.82
C TYR A 41 -2.38 4.29 1.43
N GLU A 42 -3.03 3.14 1.38
CA GLU A 42 -2.40 1.87 1.78
C GLU A 42 -3.00 0.70 1.01
N ARG A 43 -2.16 -0.06 0.30
CA ARG A 43 -2.59 -1.27 -0.43
C ARG A 43 -2.08 -2.52 0.26
N PHE A 44 -2.97 -3.49 0.42
CA PHE A 44 -2.65 -4.80 0.98
C PHE A 44 -2.46 -5.85 -0.12
N CYS A 45 -1.79 -6.94 0.21
CA CYS A 45 -1.86 -8.17 -0.57
C CYS A 45 -3.31 -8.70 -0.61
N PRO A 46 -3.65 -9.65 -1.51
CA PRO A 46 -4.86 -10.46 -1.38
C PRO A 46 -4.86 -11.11 0.00
N VAL A 47 -5.71 -10.64 0.92
CA VAL A 47 -5.60 -10.96 2.35
C VAL A 47 -6.90 -11.49 2.91
N ASN A 48 -6.80 -12.50 3.76
CA ASN A 48 -7.90 -13.02 4.56
C ASN A 48 -7.36 -13.37 5.94
N ASN A 49 -8.04 -12.94 7.00
CA ASN A 49 -7.60 -13.13 8.38
C ASN A 49 -6.10 -12.83 8.57
N PHE A 50 -5.67 -11.63 8.16
CA PHE A 50 -4.29 -11.13 8.24
C PHE A 50 -3.22 -11.95 7.48
N THR A 51 -3.62 -12.91 6.65
CA THR A 51 -2.71 -13.81 5.92
C THR A 51 -2.83 -13.56 4.42
N CYS A 52 -1.70 -13.31 3.76
CA CYS A 52 -1.66 -13.17 2.30
C CYS A 52 -1.97 -14.50 1.60
N GLY A 53 -2.71 -14.46 0.49
CA GLY A 53 -2.94 -15.64 -0.35
C GLY A 53 -1.65 -16.10 -1.03
N SER A 54 -1.33 -17.39 -0.94
CA SER A 54 -0.07 -17.98 -1.44
C SER A 54 0.16 -17.81 -2.94
N THR A 55 -0.90 -17.68 -3.73
CA THR A 55 -0.84 -17.51 -5.20
C THR A 55 -1.29 -16.14 -5.68
N TRP A 56 -1.32 -15.13 -4.79
CA TRP A 56 -1.83 -13.79 -5.11
C TRP A 56 -3.22 -13.81 -5.75
N LYS A 57 -4.05 -14.75 -5.29
CA LYS A 57 -5.38 -15.07 -5.79
C LYS A 57 -6.27 -15.41 -4.59
N ARG A 58 -7.58 -15.52 -4.83
CA ARG A 58 -8.62 -16.05 -3.91
C ARG A 58 -9.13 -15.10 -2.84
N TYR A 59 -8.35 -14.12 -2.41
CA TYR A 59 -8.77 -13.16 -1.39
C TYR A 59 -8.91 -11.74 -1.96
N PRO A 60 -9.81 -10.92 -1.40
CA PRO A 60 -9.93 -9.52 -1.79
C PRO A 60 -8.61 -8.77 -1.58
N VAL A 61 -8.28 -7.90 -2.54
CA VAL A 61 -7.29 -6.84 -2.32
C VAL A 61 -7.98 -5.73 -1.54
N HIS A 62 -7.42 -5.37 -0.38
CA HIS A 62 -7.91 -4.22 0.39
C HIS A 62 -7.05 -3.00 0.11
N VAL A 63 -7.69 -1.85 -0.14
CA VAL A 63 -6.99 -0.58 -0.38
C VAL A 63 -7.65 0.53 0.41
N VAL A 64 -6.87 1.22 1.24
CA VAL A 64 -7.24 2.48 1.86
C VAL A 64 -6.96 3.61 0.86
N ILE A 65 -7.97 4.42 0.59
CA ILE A 65 -7.99 5.53 -0.36
C ILE A 65 -8.47 6.84 0.30
N GLY A 66 -8.11 7.08 1.57
CA GLY A 66 -8.58 8.25 2.33
C GLY A 66 -7.72 9.51 2.18
N MET A 67 -6.76 9.53 1.27
CA MET A 67 -5.76 10.59 1.06
C MET A 67 -6.28 11.86 0.34
N ALA A 68 -7.54 12.22 0.51
CA ALA A 68 -8.21 13.26 -0.27
C ALA A 68 -7.97 14.71 0.19
N GLY A 69 -7.12 14.94 1.20
CA GLY A 69 -6.75 16.31 1.63
C GLY A 69 -6.92 16.62 3.13
N GLN A 70 -7.25 15.64 3.96
CA GLN A 70 -7.23 15.82 5.42
C GLN A 70 -5.81 15.60 5.95
N ASP A 71 -5.24 16.60 6.61
CA ASP A 71 -3.83 16.67 7.02
C ASP A 71 -3.53 15.89 8.31
N TRP A 72 -4.53 15.70 9.17
CA TRP A 72 -4.37 14.94 10.40
C TRP A 72 -4.68 13.45 10.21
N GLN A 73 -3.74 12.60 10.64
CA GLN A 73 -3.96 11.15 10.77
C GLN A 73 -2.99 10.56 11.80
N SER A 74 -3.42 9.50 12.48
CA SER A 74 -2.58 8.74 13.40
C SER A 74 -1.35 8.17 12.68
N ILE A 75 -0.26 8.01 13.43
CA ILE A 75 0.98 7.41 12.92
C ILE A 75 0.72 5.96 12.50
N TRP A 76 1.59 5.39 11.66
CA TRP A 76 1.60 3.94 11.50
C TRP A 76 2.10 3.27 12.79
N LYS A 77 1.73 2.00 12.99
CA LYS A 77 2.15 1.22 14.16
C LYS A 77 3.63 1.46 14.48
N PRO A 78 3.97 2.02 15.65
CA PRO A 78 5.33 2.39 15.96
C PRO A 78 6.18 1.18 16.32
N ARG A 79 7.50 1.37 16.35
CA ARG A 79 8.42 0.37 16.89
C ARG A 79 8.39 0.38 18.43
N PRO A 80 8.52 -0.78 19.10
CA PRO A 80 8.57 -0.82 20.57
C PRO A 80 9.74 -0.01 21.17
N ASP A 81 10.87 0.04 20.47
CA ASP A 81 12.11 0.71 20.89
C ASP A 81 12.26 2.13 20.31
N HIS A 82 11.44 2.52 19.33
CA HIS A 82 11.44 3.84 18.70
C HIS A 82 9.99 4.31 18.47
N PRO A 83 9.32 4.88 19.50
CA PRO A 83 7.89 5.17 19.48
C PRO A 83 7.48 6.24 18.45
N ASP A 84 8.41 7.11 18.06
CA ASP A 84 8.17 8.17 17.07
C ASP A 84 8.37 7.70 15.62
N MET A 85 8.76 6.43 15.43
CA MET A 85 9.10 5.88 14.12
C MET A 85 8.18 4.70 13.77
N PRO A 86 7.73 4.59 12.51
CA PRO A 86 6.89 3.47 12.09
C PRO A 86 7.67 2.15 12.13
N VAL A 87 6.93 1.06 12.30
CA VAL A 87 7.48 -0.31 12.24
C VAL A 87 8.28 -0.52 10.95
N PHE A 88 9.47 -1.12 11.10
CA PHE A 88 10.36 -1.49 10.02
C PHE A 88 10.94 -2.90 10.28
N PRO A 89 10.90 -3.83 9.30
CA PRO A 89 10.28 -3.67 7.99
C PRO A 89 8.76 -3.48 8.09
N GLN A 90 8.16 -2.89 7.04
CA GLN A 90 6.71 -2.79 6.90
C GLN A 90 6.09 -4.19 6.99
N PRO A 91 4.90 -4.38 7.62
CA PRO A 91 4.29 -5.70 7.70
C PRO A 91 4.05 -6.26 6.29
N GLU A 92 4.41 -7.53 6.04
CA GLU A 92 4.38 -8.13 4.70
C GLU A 92 3.05 -7.99 3.95
N ARG A 93 1.94 -7.98 4.71
CA ARG A 93 0.59 -7.80 4.14
C ARG A 93 0.32 -6.40 3.60
N SER A 94 1.00 -5.38 4.12
CA SER A 94 0.93 -4.00 3.63
C SER A 94 1.98 -3.88 2.55
N MET A 95 1.57 -3.69 1.30
CA MET A 95 2.46 -3.73 0.12
C MET A 95 2.99 -2.36 -0.23
N TYR A 96 2.17 -1.33 -0.05
CA TYR A 96 2.54 0.05 -0.31
C TYR A 96 1.81 0.97 0.65
N ARG A 97 2.48 2.02 1.13
CA ARG A 97 1.91 3.08 1.96
C ARG A 97 2.29 4.44 1.38
N GLY A 98 1.31 5.32 1.24
CA GLY A 98 1.48 6.70 0.78
C GLY A 98 1.01 7.67 1.84
N GLY A 99 1.90 8.61 2.20
CA GLY A 99 1.60 9.71 3.11
C GLY A 99 0.94 10.92 2.43
N GLU A 100 1.22 11.10 1.15
CA GLU A 100 0.83 12.29 0.40
C GLU A 100 -0.65 12.30 0.04
N PHE A 101 -1.16 13.49 -0.30
CA PHE A 101 -2.49 13.63 -0.87
C PHE A 101 -2.53 13.11 -2.30
N GLY A 102 -3.71 12.66 -2.71
CA GLY A 102 -3.92 12.14 -4.05
C GLY A 102 -5.29 11.52 -4.23
N TYR A 103 -5.40 10.67 -5.24
CA TYR A 103 -6.64 9.96 -5.55
C TYR A 103 -6.35 8.58 -6.16
N ALA A 104 -7.35 7.70 -6.09
CA ALA A 104 -7.32 6.41 -6.77
C ALA A 104 -7.99 6.54 -8.15
N ARG A 105 -7.35 5.98 -9.18
CA ARG A 105 -7.89 5.85 -10.54
C ARG A 105 -8.11 4.38 -10.85
N LEU A 106 -9.32 4.02 -11.27
CA LEU A 106 -9.68 2.67 -11.67
C LEU A 106 -9.97 2.65 -13.18
N VAL A 107 -9.36 1.69 -13.89
CA VAL A 107 -9.61 1.42 -15.31
C VAL A 107 -9.92 -0.05 -15.45
N ALA A 108 -11.10 -0.38 -15.99
CA ALA A 108 -11.56 -1.76 -16.13
C ALA A 108 -11.78 -2.11 -17.60
N THR A 109 -11.32 -3.30 -17.98
CA THR A 109 -11.67 -3.98 -19.24
C THR A 109 -12.35 -5.33 -18.92
N LYS A 110 -12.70 -6.12 -19.93
CA LYS A 110 -13.25 -7.47 -19.70
C LYS A 110 -12.20 -8.41 -19.10
N GLU A 111 -10.91 -8.12 -19.31
CA GLU A 111 -9.78 -8.98 -18.95
C GLU A 111 -9.15 -8.59 -17.61
N LYS A 112 -9.21 -7.31 -17.22
CA LYS A 112 -8.56 -6.82 -16.00
C LYS A 112 -9.15 -5.52 -15.45
N LEU A 113 -8.87 -5.30 -14.17
CA LEU A 113 -9.04 -4.04 -13.46
C LEU A 113 -7.66 -3.52 -13.05
N THR A 114 -7.32 -2.30 -13.45
CA THR A 114 -6.11 -1.60 -13.00
C THR A 114 -6.51 -0.52 -12.01
N LEU A 115 -5.94 -0.57 -10.80
CA LEU A 115 -6.01 0.50 -9.81
C LEU A 115 -4.66 1.21 -9.75
N SER A 116 -4.67 2.54 -9.80
CA SER A 116 -3.50 3.39 -9.64
C SER A 116 -3.72 4.42 -8.54
N TYR A 117 -2.69 4.66 -7.73
CA TYR A 117 -2.62 5.82 -6.83
C TYR A 117 -1.87 6.95 -7.54
N VAL A 118 -2.56 8.08 -7.73
CA VAL A 118 -1.99 9.29 -8.32
C VAL A 118 -1.76 10.33 -7.23
N GLY A 119 -0.54 10.84 -7.13
CA GLY A 119 -0.15 11.84 -6.14
C GLY A 119 -0.54 13.24 -6.60
N ASN A 120 -1.11 14.05 -5.71
CA ASN A 120 -1.47 15.43 -6.04
C ASN A 120 -0.24 16.37 -6.13
N HIS A 121 0.90 15.97 -5.57
CA HIS A 121 2.10 16.80 -5.53
C HIS A 121 2.83 16.86 -6.88
N ASP A 122 2.70 15.83 -7.71
CA ASP A 122 3.36 15.72 -9.02
C ASP A 122 2.42 15.26 -10.14
N GLY A 123 1.23 14.74 -9.84
CA GLY A 123 0.30 14.19 -10.82
C GLY A 123 0.70 12.80 -11.32
N GLU A 124 1.71 12.17 -10.73
CA GLU A 124 2.29 10.92 -11.20
C GLU A 124 1.70 9.69 -10.48
N VAL A 125 1.88 8.52 -11.07
CA VAL A 125 1.44 7.24 -10.48
C VAL A 125 2.51 6.72 -9.51
N HIS A 126 2.15 6.66 -8.22
CA HIS A 126 3.05 6.22 -7.14
C HIS A 126 2.87 4.75 -6.75
N ASP A 127 1.70 4.18 -7.04
CA ASP A 127 1.43 2.76 -6.87
C ASP A 127 0.42 2.26 -7.91
N MET A 128 0.56 0.99 -8.30
CA MET A 128 -0.34 0.34 -9.26
C MET A 128 -0.52 -1.14 -8.93
N VAL A 129 -1.75 -1.63 -9.13
CA VAL A 129 -2.07 -3.05 -9.09
C VAL A 129 -3.02 -3.40 -10.24
N GLU A 130 -2.76 -4.52 -10.89
CA GLU A 130 -3.67 -5.13 -11.86
C GLU A 130 -4.32 -6.37 -11.26
N ILE A 131 -5.62 -6.49 -11.42
CA ILE A 131 -6.42 -7.64 -10.99
C ILE A 131 -7.07 -8.22 -12.24
N LEU A 132 -6.63 -9.40 -12.66
CA LEU A 132 -7.18 -10.06 -13.84
C LEU A 132 -8.60 -10.57 -13.55
N ALA A 133 -9.40 -10.74 -14.59
CA ALA A 133 -10.73 -11.36 -14.51
C ALA A 133 -10.67 -12.79 -13.95
N SER A 134 -9.51 -13.46 -14.07
CA SER A 134 -9.23 -14.76 -13.45
C SER A 134 -9.06 -14.70 -11.92
N GLY A 135 -9.04 -13.51 -11.33
CA GLY A 135 -8.80 -13.23 -9.91
C GLY A 135 -7.33 -13.18 -9.51
N GLN A 136 -6.40 -13.27 -10.47
CA GLN A 136 -4.97 -13.17 -10.21
C GLN A 136 -4.54 -11.69 -10.08
N VAL A 137 -3.69 -11.41 -9.10
CA VAL A 137 -3.25 -10.05 -8.78
C VAL A 137 -1.77 -9.86 -9.13
N HIS A 138 -1.48 -8.81 -9.90
CA HIS A 138 -0.13 -8.39 -10.28
C HIS A 138 0.16 -7.01 -9.70
N SER A 139 1.10 -6.93 -8.76
CA SER A 139 1.59 -5.65 -8.24
C SER A 139 2.47 -4.95 -9.30
N GLY A 140 2.50 -3.61 -9.36
CA GLY A 140 3.28 -2.84 -10.34
C GLY A 140 4.77 -3.20 -10.40
N MET A 141 5.40 -3.58 -9.28
CA MET A 141 6.76 -4.14 -9.26
C MET A 141 6.91 -5.40 -10.13
N MET A 142 5.87 -6.21 -10.23
CA MET A 142 5.80 -7.43 -11.03
C MET A 142 5.43 -7.13 -12.48
N VAL A 143 4.59 -6.13 -12.73
CA VAL A 143 4.23 -5.66 -14.08
C VAL A 143 5.45 -5.03 -14.78
N LEU A 144 6.23 -4.20 -14.08
CA LEU A 144 7.49 -3.66 -14.63
C LEU A 144 8.48 -4.80 -14.93
N ALA A 145 8.58 -5.81 -14.05
CA ALA A 145 9.44 -6.97 -14.27
C ALA A 145 8.97 -7.86 -15.44
N MET A 146 7.67 -7.89 -15.75
CA MET A 146 7.10 -8.62 -16.89
C MET A 146 7.19 -7.83 -18.21
N LEU A 147 7.16 -6.49 -18.15
CA LEU A 147 7.29 -5.60 -19.32
C LEU A 147 8.75 -5.29 -19.69
N LEU A 148 9.70 -5.59 -18.81
CA LEU A 148 11.12 -5.55 -19.15
C LEU A 148 11.46 -6.82 -19.95
N GLU A 149 11.69 -6.65 -21.25
CA GLU A 149 12.35 -7.67 -22.06
C GLU A 149 13.65 -8.15 -21.38
N PRO A 150 14.13 -9.39 -21.64
CA PRO A 150 15.33 -9.94 -20.99
C PRO A 150 16.64 -9.16 -21.23
N GLY A 151 16.61 -8.02 -21.94
CA GLY A 151 17.79 -7.31 -22.42
C GLY A 151 18.10 -5.95 -21.80
N LEU A 152 17.18 -5.28 -21.09
CA LEU A 152 17.45 -3.92 -20.59
C LEU A 152 17.70 -3.89 -19.07
N LYS A 153 18.97 -3.95 -18.68
CA LYS A 153 19.43 -3.66 -17.32
C LYS A 153 19.35 -2.16 -17.05
N TRP A 154 18.31 -1.72 -16.36
CA TRP A 154 18.30 -0.43 -15.68
C TRP A 154 18.79 -0.62 -14.25
N TRP A 155 19.86 0.10 -13.89
CA TRP A 155 20.40 0.15 -12.54
C TRP A 155 19.45 0.96 -11.65
N TRP A 156 18.44 0.30 -11.08
CA TRP A 156 17.70 0.90 -9.98
C TRP A 156 18.55 0.86 -8.72
N THR A 157 19.13 2.00 -8.36
CA THR A 157 19.69 2.22 -7.02
C THR A 157 18.54 2.62 -6.10
N PRO A 158 18.27 1.89 -4.99
CA PRO A 158 17.33 2.36 -4.01
C PRO A 158 17.85 3.69 -3.45
N HIS A 159 17.04 4.75 -3.55
CA HIS A 159 17.28 5.97 -2.78
C HIS A 159 17.13 5.62 -1.29
N SER A 160 18.21 5.12 -0.69
CA SER A 160 18.38 5.17 0.75
C SER A 160 18.37 6.65 1.11
N GLN A 161 17.45 7.06 1.99
CA GLN A 161 17.58 8.31 2.72
C GLN A 161 18.90 8.28 3.52
N ARG A 162 20.02 8.61 2.87
CA ARG A 162 21.20 9.12 3.56
C ARG A 162 21.11 10.63 3.49
N ARG A 163 20.61 11.23 4.57
CA ARG A 163 20.99 12.61 4.90
C ARG A 163 22.52 12.62 4.97
N LYS A 164 23.17 13.21 3.96
CA LYS A 164 24.60 13.56 4.03
C LYS A 164 24.73 14.57 5.18
N MET A 165 25.47 14.20 6.24
CA MET A 165 26.00 15.21 7.17
C MET A 165 26.92 16.15 6.37
N PRO A 166 26.89 17.47 6.61
CA PRO A 166 27.83 18.38 5.98
C PRO A 166 29.25 18.10 6.49
N PRO A 167 30.29 18.26 5.65
CA PRO A 167 31.67 18.04 6.07
C PRO A 167 32.07 19.07 7.13
N LYS A 168 32.77 18.60 8.18
CA LYS A 168 33.51 19.47 9.10
C LYS A 168 34.54 20.25 8.28
N ALA A 169 34.44 21.57 8.27
CA ALA A 169 35.50 22.43 7.78
C ALA A 169 36.73 22.25 8.68
N THR A 170 37.81 21.73 8.11
CA THR A 170 39.15 21.81 8.69
C THR A 170 39.69 23.21 8.43
N GLY A 171 39.95 23.96 9.49
CA GLY A 171 40.73 25.20 9.45
C GLY A 171 41.76 25.14 10.56
N PHE A 172 43.01 24.88 10.19
CA PHE A 172 44.19 25.19 10.99
C PHE A 172 44.52 26.67 10.79
N SER A 173 44.67 27.38 11.90
CA SER A 173 45.66 28.45 12.13
C SER A 173 45.79 28.62 13.64
#